data_AF-A0A2P6AUB2-F1
#
_entry.id   AF-A0A2P6AUB2-F1
#
_cell.length_a   1.000
_cell.length_b   1.000
_cell.length_c   1.000
_cell.angle_alpha   90.00
_cell.angle_beta   90.00
_cell.angle_gamma   90.00
#
_symmetry.space_group_name_H-M   'P 1'
#
loop_
_entity.id
_entity.type
_entity.pdbx_description
1 polymer ?
#
loop_
_entity_poly.entity_id
_entity_poly.type
_entity_poly.pdbx_seq_one_letter_code
_entity_poly.pdbx_strand_id
1 'polypeptide(L)'
;MKNFLTSSLLALTMAVSPLAAQAATGGMRIAVVDREEALLATSAAKAAQDKLNADMKPERDKLEQLRREIKAMEESYQKNAATMGEKQKAELEDKARAKTMEFTQRLQQVQQKTQTAQQELLKRLLPSMGGIIEELRKAGNYDIILERSAAIYVAPEHDLTKRVLDRLNAK
;
A
#
# COMPACT_ATOMS: atom_id res chain seq x y z
N MET A 1 51.95 75.40 23.36
CA MET A 1 51.24 75.34 22.06
C MET A 1 52.01 74.40 21.14
N LYS A 2 51.32 73.37 20.61
CA LYS A 2 51.66 72.57 19.41
C LYS A 2 52.79 71.51 19.50
N ASN A 3 52.34 70.27 19.79
CA ASN A 3 52.54 68.96 19.13
C ASN A 3 53.97 68.53 18.71
N PHE A 4 54.56 67.45 19.26
CA PHE A 4 54.38 66.01 18.97
C PHE A 4 54.62 65.59 17.51
N LEU A 5 55.79 65.00 17.22
CA LEU A 5 56.08 64.16 16.04
C LEU A 5 57.19 63.15 16.38
N THR A 6 56.85 62.12 17.16
CA THR A 6 57.67 60.90 17.26
C THR A 6 57.17 59.89 16.23
N SER A 7 57.98 59.64 15.21
CA SER A 7 57.77 58.61 14.21
C SER A 7 57.92 57.24 14.86
N SER A 8 56.83 56.47 14.96
CA SER A 8 56.86 55.06 15.32
C SER A 8 56.05 54.30 14.29
N LEU A 9 56.79 53.55 13.48
CA LEU A 9 56.28 52.64 12.46
C LEU A 9 55.52 51.51 13.19
N LEU A 10 54.21 51.65 13.31
CA LEU A 10 53.34 50.67 13.94
C LEU A 10 53.18 49.49 12.97
N ALA A 11 53.85 48.38 13.27
CA ALA A 11 53.68 47.11 12.57
C ALA A 11 52.23 46.63 12.72
N LEU A 12 51.44 46.78 11.66
CA LEU A 12 50.08 46.27 11.58
C LEU A 12 50.12 44.76 11.34
N THR A 13 50.28 43.98 12.40
CA THR A 13 50.02 42.54 12.36
C THR A 13 48.51 42.32 12.20
N MET A 14 48.06 42.12 10.97
CA MET A 14 46.72 41.58 10.72
C MET A 14 46.67 40.17 11.30
N ALA A 15 45.98 40.03 12.44
CA ALA A 15 45.56 38.73 12.95
C ALA A 15 44.53 38.15 11.98
N VAL A 16 45.01 37.36 11.01
CA VAL A 16 44.16 36.47 10.22
C VAL A 16 43.66 35.41 11.19
N SER A 17 42.50 35.66 11.79
CA SER A 17 41.76 34.62 12.49
C SER A 17 41.45 33.55 11.44
N PRO A 18 41.85 32.27 11.63
CA PRO A 18 41.36 31.21 10.78
C PRO A 18 39.85 31.18 11.04
N LEU A 19 39.08 31.65 10.05
CA LEU A 19 37.66 31.37 9.98
C LEU A 19 37.60 29.85 9.94
N ALA A 20 37.35 29.23 11.10
CA ALA A 20 37.06 27.82 11.17
C ALA A 20 35.85 27.64 10.27
N ALA A 21 36.10 27.18 9.04
CA ALA A 21 35.06 26.63 8.21
C ALA A 21 34.46 25.52 9.08
N GLN A 22 33.32 25.79 9.71
CA GLN A 22 32.41 24.72 10.06
C GLN A 22 32.17 24.04 8.72
N ALA A 23 32.92 22.96 8.47
CA ALA A 23 32.55 22.00 7.45
C ALA A 23 31.12 21.65 7.83
N ALA A 24 30.17 22.18 7.07
CA ALA A 24 28.81 21.71 7.12
C ALA A 24 28.93 20.26 6.64
N THR A 25 29.18 19.34 7.57
CA THR A 25 28.91 17.92 7.38
C THR A 25 27.40 17.77 7.44
N GLY A 26 26.69 18.47 6.55
CA GLY A 26 25.31 18.21 6.21
C GLY A 26 25.32 16.92 5.42
N GLY A 27 25.50 15.81 6.13
CA GLY A 27 25.38 14.48 5.55
C GLY A 27 24.00 14.34 4.93
N MET A 28 23.95 13.70 3.77
CA MET A 28 22.71 13.41 3.05
C MET A 28 21.69 12.77 3.99
N ARG A 29 20.52 13.39 4.11
CA ARG A 29 19.44 12.95 5.01
C ARG A 29 18.52 12.01 4.26
N ILE A 30 18.55 10.75 4.66
CA ILE A 30 17.75 9.68 4.05
C ILE A 30 16.64 9.28 5.03
N ALA A 31 15.45 9.08 4.50
CA ALA A 31 14.35 8.42 5.18
C ALA A 31 13.80 7.28 4.34
N VAL A 32 12.97 6.45 4.95
CA VAL A 32 12.22 5.40 4.26
C VAL A 32 10.73 5.55 4.49
N VAL A 33 9.95 5.00 3.57
CA VAL A 33 8.50 4.81 3.71
C VAL A 33 8.16 3.42 3.20
N ASP A 34 7.33 2.70 3.94
CA ASP A 34 6.55 1.59 3.40
C ASP A 34 5.20 2.13 2.92
N ARG A 35 5.09 2.35 1.60
CA ARG A 35 3.89 2.92 1.01
C ARG A 35 2.72 1.95 1.06
N GLU A 36 3.00 0.66 0.90
CA GLU A 36 1.97 -0.37 0.90
C GLU A 36 1.38 -0.51 2.29
N GLU A 37 2.22 -0.63 3.33
CA GLU A 37 1.78 -0.66 4.72
C GLU A 37 0.98 0.59 5.07
N ALA A 38 1.49 1.79 4.73
CA ALA A 38 0.81 3.03 5.04
C ALA A 38 -0.57 3.13 4.37
N LEU A 39 -0.72 2.66 3.13
CA LEU A 39 -1.99 2.65 2.40
C LEU A 39 -2.96 1.62 2.97
N LEU A 40 -2.51 0.38 3.19
CA LEU A 40 -3.33 -0.73 3.69
C LEU A 40 -3.79 -0.51 5.13
N ALA A 41 -2.99 0.18 5.95
CA ALA A 41 -3.32 0.50 7.33
C ALA A 41 -4.28 1.70 7.47
N THR A 42 -4.63 2.40 6.39
CA THR A 42 -5.56 3.54 6.46
C THR A 42 -6.96 3.11 6.94
N SER A 43 -7.66 4.03 7.60
CA SER A 43 -9.07 3.86 7.98
C SER A 43 -9.95 3.64 6.75
N ALA A 44 -9.65 4.32 5.64
CA ALA A 44 -10.33 4.16 4.36
C ALA A 44 -10.14 2.75 3.78
N ALA A 45 -8.92 2.20 3.82
CA ALA A 45 -8.64 0.84 3.38
C ALA A 45 -9.36 -0.19 4.26
N LYS A 46 -9.32 -0.01 5.59
CA LYS A 46 -10.04 -0.87 6.53
C LYS A 46 -11.55 -0.87 6.26
N ALA A 47 -12.16 0.31 6.10
CA ALA A 47 -13.58 0.43 5.80
C ALA A 47 -13.95 -0.19 4.45
N ALA A 48 -13.11 0.00 3.42
CA ALA A 48 -13.30 -0.63 2.12
C ALA A 48 -13.24 -2.17 2.22
N GLN A 49 -12.30 -2.70 3.01
CA GLN A 49 -12.16 -4.14 3.24
C GLN A 49 -13.38 -4.71 3.99
N ASP A 50 -13.85 -4.03 5.03
CA ASP A 50 -15.02 -4.45 5.80
C ASP A 50 -16.29 -4.45 4.94
N LYS A 51 -16.47 -3.40 4.12
CA LYS A 51 -17.56 -3.33 3.15
C LYS A 51 -17.47 -4.46 2.12
N LEU A 52 -16.30 -4.68 1.53
CA LEU A 52 -16.10 -5.76 0.56
C LEU A 52 -16.39 -7.13 1.17
N ASN A 53 -15.96 -7.36 2.41
CA ASN A 53 -16.24 -8.61 3.13
C ASN A 53 -17.75 -8.82 3.34
N ALA A 54 -18.48 -7.77 3.73
CA ALA A 54 -19.92 -7.81 3.90
C ALA A 54 -20.64 -8.09 2.57
N ASP A 55 -20.28 -7.36 1.51
CA ASP A 55 -20.88 -7.48 0.18
C ASP A 55 -20.59 -8.84 -0.45
N MET A 56 -19.42 -9.43 -0.17
CA MET A 56 -19.01 -10.73 -0.73
C MET A 56 -19.48 -11.93 0.08
N LYS A 57 -19.96 -11.74 1.32
CA LYS A 57 -20.49 -12.85 2.14
C LYS A 57 -21.57 -13.66 1.42
N PRO A 58 -22.65 -13.09 0.86
CA PRO A 58 -23.69 -13.86 0.18
C PRO A 58 -23.15 -14.59 -1.06
N GLU A 59 -22.22 -13.99 -1.80
CA GLU A 59 -21.60 -14.66 -2.96
C GLU A 59 -20.72 -15.84 -2.53
N ARG A 60 -19.97 -15.72 -1.43
CA ARG A 60 -19.19 -16.84 -0.86
C ARG A 60 -20.11 -17.97 -0.43
N ASP A 61 -21.19 -17.67 0.30
CA ASP A 61 -22.16 -18.66 0.75
C ASP A 61 -22.79 -19.39 -0.46
N LYS A 62 -23.13 -18.65 -1.53
CA LYS A 62 -23.68 -19.20 -2.76
C LYS A 62 -22.67 -20.03 -3.56
N LEU A 63 -21.42 -19.59 -3.66
CA LEU A 63 -20.33 -20.35 -4.30
C LEU A 63 -20.06 -21.67 -3.58
N GLU A 64 -20.04 -21.67 -2.24
CA GLU A 64 -19.90 -22.90 -1.45
C GLU A 64 -21.11 -23.83 -1.61
N GLN A 65 -22.33 -23.28 -1.68
CA GLN A 65 -23.53 -24.06 -2.00
C GLN A 65 -23.41 -24.71 -3.38
N LEU A 66 -23.10 -23.94 -4.41
CA LEU A 66 -22.96 -24.45 -5.78
C LEU A 66 -21.88 -25.53 -5.86
N ARG A 67 -20.74 -25.34 -5.20
CA ARG A 67 -19.67 -26.35 -5.13
C ARG A 67 -20.18 -27.67 -4.53
N ARG A 68 -20.93 -27.61 -3.42
CA ARG A 68 -21.52 -28.82 -2.80
C ARG A 68 -22.53 -29.49 -3.71
N GLU A 69 -23.37 -28.71 -4.38
CA GLU A 69 -24.40 -29.23 -5.28
C GLU A 69 -23.80 -29.90 -6.52
N ILE A 70 -22.78 -29.30 -7.13
CA ILE A 70 -22.05 -29.89 -8.27
C ILE A 70 -21.41 -31.21 -7.85
N LYS A 71 -20.68 -31.22 -6.73
CA LYS A 71 -20.05 -32.44 -6.20
C LYS A 71 -21.07 -33.55 -5.93
N ALA A 72 -22.21 -33.22 -5.34
CA ALA A 72 -23.27 -34.20 -5.09
C ALA A 72 -23.85 -34.78 -6.39
N MET A 73 -23.98 -33.97 -7.45
CA MET A 73 -24.41 -34.45 -8.77
C MET A 73 -23.38 -35.38 -9.40
N GLU A 74 -22.10 -35.04 -9.31
CA GLU A 74 -20.99 -35.89 -9.80
C GLU A 74 -20.97 -37.24 -9.08
N GLU A 75 -21.07 -37.25 -7.74
CA GLU A 75 -21.12 -38.48 -6.95
C GLU A 75 -22.37 -39.32 -7.26
N SER A 76 -23.53 -38.67 -7.46
CA SER A 76 -24.77 -39.36 -7.85
C SER A 76 -24.63 -40.00 -9.23
N TYR A 77 -24.03 -39.30 -10.19
CA TYR A 77 -23.77 -39.84 -11.52
C TYR A 77 -22.85 -41.05 -11.43
N GLN A 78 -21.71 -40.95 -10.73
CA GLN A 78 -20.76 -42.05 -10.59
C GLN A 78 -21.38 -43.29 -9.94
N LYS A 79 -22.21 -43.13 -8.91
CA LYS A 79 -22.84 -44.25 -8.20
C LYS A 79 -23.96 -44.91 -8.99
N ASN A 80 -24.77 -44.13 -9.70
CA ASN A 80 -26.01 -44.60 -10.30
C ASN A 80 -25.95 -44.72 -11.84
N ALA A 81 -24.84 -44.38 -12.49
CA ALA A 81 -24.72 -44.37 -13.94
C ALA A 81 -25.10 -45.70 -14.62
N ALA A 82 -24.85 -46.84 -13.97
CA ALA A 82 -25.19 -48.16 -14.52
C ALA A 82 -26.71 -48.44 -14.50
N THR A 83 -27.46 -47.79 -13.61
CA THR A 83 -28.91 -48.01 -13.41
C THR A 83 -29.78 -46.88 -13.93
N MET A 84 -29.20 -45.71 -14.27
CA MET A 84 -29.93 -44.57 -14.83
C MET A 84 -30.28 -44.76 -16.29
N GLY A 85 -31.52 -44.43 -16.68
CA GLY A 85 -31.92 -44.33 -18.08
C GLY A 85 -31.30 -43.11 -18.78
N GLU A 86 -31.20 -43.14 -20.10
CA GLU A 86 -30.57 -42.07 -20.90
C GLU A 86 -31.14 -40.68 -20.61
N LYS A 87 -32.47 -40.57 -20.49
CA LYS A 87 -33.14 -39.30 -20.15
C LYS A 87 -32.70 -38.75 -18.79
N GLN A 88 -32.59 -39.62 -17.77
CA GLN A 88 -32.16 -39.20 -16.44
C GLN A 88 -30.68 -38.79 -16.43
N LYS A 89 -29.83 -39.45 -17.21
CA LYS A 89 -28.43 -39.06 -17.38
C LYS A 89 -28.34 -37.66 -18.00
N ALA A 90 -29.05 -37.44 -19.11
CA ALA A 90 -29.08 -36.15 -19.79
C ALA A 90 -29.56 -35.02 -18.86
N GLU A 91 -30.65 -35.23 -18.11
CA GLU A 91 -31.16 -34.25 -17.15
C GLU A 91 -30.16 -33.94 -16.02
N LEU A 92 -29.44 -34.94 -15.51
CA LEU A 92 -28.42 -34.74 -14.46
C LEU A 92 -27.22 -33.97 -15.00
N GLU A 93 -26.75 -34.30 -16.20
CA GLU A 93 -25.67 -33.60 -16.88
C GLU A 93 -26.02 -32.15 -17.21
N ASP A 94 -27.23 -31.88 -17.71
CA ASP A 94 -27.72 -30.53 -17.97
C ASP A 94 -27.77 -29.68 -16.70
N LYS A 95 -28.28 -30.25 -15.59
CA LYS A 95 -28.29 -29.58 -14.29
C LYS A 95 -26.88 -29.30 -13.77
N ALA A 96 -25.96 -30.25 -13.89
CA ALA A 96 -24.57 -30.06 -13.49
C ALA A 96 -23.90 -28.96 -14.32
N ARG A 97 -24.07 -28.97 -15.66
CA ARG A 97 -23.57 -27.92 -16.55
C ARG A 97 -24.10 -26.55 -16.17
N ALA A 98 -25.41 -26.41 -15.94
CA ALA A 98 -26.03 -25.14 -15.56
C ALA A 98 -25.44 -24.60 -14.24
N LYS A 99 -25.25 -25.45 -13.23
CA LYS A 99 -24.65 -25.04 -11.94
C LYS A 99 -23.19 -24.66 -12.07
N THR A 100 -22.42 -25.38 -12.88
CA THR A 100 -21.01 -25.05 -13.17
C THR A 100 -20.88 -23.71 -13.89
N MET A 101 -21.79 -23.40 -14.82
CA MET A 101 -21.85 -22.08 -15.46
C MET A 101 -22.18 -20.99 -14.44
N GLU A 102 -23.19 -21.19 -13.59
CA GLU A 102 -23.55 -20.23 -12.54
C GLU A 102 -22.37 -19.98 -11.58
N PHE A 103 -21.70 -21.05 -11.15
CA PHE A 103 -20.52 -20.97 -10.28
C PHE A 103 -19.42 -20.12 -10.93
N THR A 104 -19.11 -20.38 -12.20
CA THR A 104 -18.06 -19.68 -12.93
C THR A 104 -18.39 -18.19 -13.10
N GLN A 105 -19.63 -17.86 -13.46
CA GLN A 105 -20.10 -16.48 -13.60
C GLN A 105 -20.00 -15.71 -12.28
N ARG A 106 -20.47 -16.30 -11.18
CA ARG A 106 -20.38 -15.68 -9.85
C ARG A 106 -18.95 -15.49 -9.40
N LEU A 107 -18.09 -16.48 -9.63
CA LEU A 107 -16.68 -16.39 -9.30
C LEU A 107 -16.00 -15.24 -10.03
N GLN A 108 -16.28 -15.06 -11.33
CA GLN A 108 -15.78 -13.92 -12.11
C GLN A 108 -16.31 -12.59 -11.57
N GLN A 109 -17.60 -12.52 -11.20
CA GLN A 109 -18.19 -11.31 -10.64
C GLN A 109 -17.55 -10.91 -9.31
N VAL A 110 -17.24 -11.88 -8.43
CA VAL A 110 -16.53 -11.64 -7.17
C VAL A 110 -15.13 -11.08 -7.42
N GLN A 111 -14.40 -11.68 -8.36
CA GLN A 111 -13.07 -11.20 -8.74
C GLN A 111 -13.11 -9.78 -9.29
N GLN A 112 -14.05 -9.49 -10.19
CA GLN A 112 -14.19 -8.17 -10.80
C GLN A 112 -14.57 -7.11 -9.75
N LYS A 113 -15.55 -7.39 -8.88
CA LYS A 113 -15.95 -6.47 -7.80
C LYS A 113 -14.79 -6.18 -6.85
N THR A 114 -14.01 -7.21 -6.50
CA THR A 114 -12.83 -7.07 -5.65
C THR A 114 -11.78 -6.18 -6.32
N GLN A 115 -11.50 -6.44 -7.61
CA GLN A 115 -10.52 -5.67 -8.36
C GLN A 115 -10.93 -4.19 -8.50
N THR A 116 -12.21 -3.93 -8.80
CA THR A 116 -12.75 -2.56 -8.90
C THR A 116 -12.64 -1.84 -7.57
N ALA A 117 -13.04 -2.47 -6.47
CA ALA A 117 -12.94 -1.86 -5.14
C ALA A 117 -11.50 -1.49 -4.76
N GLN A 118 -10.53 -2.37 -5.07
CA GLN A 118 -9.11 -2.08 -4.88
C GLN A 118 -8.64 -0.90 -5.74
N GLN A 119 -9.00 -0.88 -7.02
CA GLN A 119 -8.62 0.21 -7.93
C GLN A 119 -9.19 1.56 -7.48
N GLU A 120 -10.46 1.59 -7.03
CA GLU A 120 -11.10 2.81 -6.52
C GLU A 120 -10.41 3.33 -5.26
N LEU A 121 -10.06 2.43 -4.34
CA LEU A 121 -9.32 2.78 -3.13
C LEU A 121 -7.95 3.39 -3.47
N LEU A 122 -7.17 2.73 -4.34
CA LEU A 122 -5.86 3.22 -4.75
C LEU A 122 -5.95 4.55 -5.51
N LYS A 123 -6.94 4.71 -6.40
CA LYS A 123 -7.19 5.96 -7.12
C LYS A 123 -7.43 7.14 -6.17
N ARG A 124 -8.07 6.89 -5.03
CA ARG A 124 -8.32 7.89 -3.99
C ARG A 124 -7.07 8.20 -3.16
N LEU A 125 -6.30 7.18 -2.76
CA LEU A 125 -5.23 7.34 -1.79
C LEU A 125 -3.87 7.71 -2.39
N LEU A 126 -3.54 7.19 -3.59
CA LEU A 126 -2.23 7.41 -4.22
C LEU A 126 -1.87 8.90 -4.43
N PRO A 127 -2.78 9.76 -4.93
CA PRO A 127 -2.46 11.19 -5.11
C PRO A 127 -2.17 11.88 -3.77
N SER A 128 -2.94 11.56 -2.73
CA SER A 128 -2.78 12.12 -1.39
C SER A 128 -1.45 11.70 -0.77
N MET A 129 -1.07 10.43 -0.94
CA MET A 129 0.20 9.90 -0.43
C MET A 129 1.41 10.62 -1.04
N GLY A 130 1.42 10.85 -2.36
CA GLY A 130 2.51 11.57 -3.01
C GLY A 130 2.71 12.99 -2.45
N GLY A 131 1.61 13.72 -2.26
CA GLY A 131 1.66 15.06 -1.64
C GLY A 131 2.17 15.02 -0.19
N ILE A 132 1.69 14.06 0.62
CA ILE A 132 2.10 13.88 2.01
C ILE A 132 3.60 13.55 2.12
N ILE A 133 4.11 12.66 1.26
CA ILE A 133 5.53 12.30 1.25
C ILE A 133 6.39 13.53 0.93
N GLU A 134 5.98 14.37 -0.03
CA GLU A 134 6.71 15.59 -0.36
C GLU A 134 6.67 16.63 0.77
N GLU A 135 5.52 16.80 1.45
CA GLU A 135 5.40 17.65 2.63
C GLU A 135 6.33 17.18 3.75
N LEU A 136 6.36 15.88 4.04
CA LEU A 136 7.24 15.28 5.05
C LEU A 136 8.71 15.38 4.66
N ARG A 137 9.03 15.24 3.36
CA ARG A 137 10.38 15.42 2.82
C ARG A 137 10.90 16.82 3.11
N LYS A 138 10.11 17.85 2.77
CA LYS A 138 10.45 19.26 3.03
C LYS A 138 10.54 19.55 4.53
N ALA A 139 9.57 19.12 5.31
CA ALA A 139 9.53 19.40 6.75
C ALA A 139 10.69 18.73 7.52
N GLY A 140 11.13 17.55 7.10
CA GLY A 140 12.24 16.81 7.73
C GLY A 140 13.62 17.09 7.12
N ASN A 141 13.68 17.96 6.11
CA ASN A 141 14.87 18.22 5.28
C ASN A 141 15.51 16.93 4.76
N TYR A 142 14.70 16.01 4.23
CA TYR A 142 15.21 14.78 3.62
C TYR A 142 15.60 15.02 2.17
N ASP A 143 16.79 14.58 1.78
CA ASP A 143 17.28 14.63 0.40
C ASP A 143 16.68 13.49 -0.41
N ILE A 144 16.51 12.33 0.22
CA ILE A 144 16.02 11.10 -0.40
C ILE A 144 15.03 10.41 0.54
N ILE A 145 13.90 9.96 -0.02
CA ILE A 145 13.01 9.00 0.63
C ILE A 145 13.02 7.73 -0.21
N LEU A 146 13.40 6.61 0.40
CA LEU A 146 13.48 5.29 -0.24
C LEU A 146 12.27 4.44 0.15
N GLU A 147 11.99 3.41 -0.66
CA GLU A 147 11.13 2.32 -0.20
C GLU A 147 11.78 1.61 0.99
N ARG A 148 10.95 1.21 1.96
CA ARG A 148 11.39 0.40 3.11
C ARG A 148 12.14 -0.87 2.68
N SER A 149 11.75 -1.50 1.57
CA SER A 149 12.38 -2.72 1.03
C SER A 149 13.82 -2.53 0.56
N ALA A 150 14.28 -1.29 0.35
CA ALA A 150 15.66 -0.99 -0.04
C ALA A 150 16.63 -0.97 1.17
N ALA A 151 16.14 -1.11 2.40
CA ALA A 151 16.94 -1.02 3.62
C ALA A 151 16.79 -2.28 4.49
N ILE A 152 17.92 -2.86 4.90
CA ILE A 152 17.95 -4.00 5.82
C ILE A 152 17.58 -3.55 7.25
N TYR A 153 18.06 -2.38 7.65
CA TYR A 153 17.79 -1.77 8.95
C TYR A 153 17.57 -0.27 8.80
N VAL A 154 16.60 0.25 9.54
CA VAL A 154 16.28 1.68 9.59
C VAL A 154 15.93 2.03 11.02
N ALA A 155 16.57 3.06 11.56
CA ALA A 155 16.21 3.58 12.86
C ALA A 155 14.79 4.19 12.82
N PRO A 156 13.94 4.00 13.86
CA PRO A 156 12.54 4.43 13.84
C PRO A 156 12.32 5.90 13.46
N GLU A 157 13.24 6.79 13.80
CA GLU A 157 13.21 8.22 13.48
C GLU A 157 13.34 8.54 11.98
N HIS A 158 13.90 7.61 11.20
CA HIS A 158 14.05 7.70 9.74
C HIS A 158 12.96 6.93 8.99
N ASP A 159 12.07 6.23 9.70
CA ASP A 159 10.89 5.60 9.13
C ASP A 159 9.68 6.55 9.20
N LEU A 160 9.23 6.99 8.03
CA LEU A 160 8.12 7.92 7.90
C LEU A 160 6.76 7.21 7.70
N THR A 161 6.72 5.87 7.64
CA THR A 161 5.52 5.07 7.35
C THR A 161 4.34 5.47 8.23
N LYS A 162 4.54 5.48 9.56
CA LYS A 162 3.50 5.88 10.50
C LYS A 162 3.05 7.33 10.28
N ARG A 163 3.98 8.24 9.97
CA ARG A 163 3.64 9.66 9.73
C ARG A 163 2.82 9.82 8.46
N VAL A 164 3.13 9.05 7.41
CA VAL A 164 2.35 9.02 6.17
C VAL A 164 0.95 8.48 6.43
N LEU A 165 0.83 7.35 7.14
CA LEU A 165 -0.45 6.78 7.56
C LEU A 165 -1.29 7.78 8.35
N ASP A 166 -0.73 8.41 9.39
CA ASP A 166 -1.44 9.36 10.24
C ASP A 166 -1.96 10.56 9.42
N ARG A 167 -1.20 11.02 8.41
CA ARG A 167 -1.61 12.11 7.51
C ARG A 167 -2.66 11.68 6.49
N LEU A 168 -2.59 10.45 5.98
CA LEU A 168 -3.60 9.88 5.09
C LEU A 168 -4.95 9.75 5.80
N ASN A 169 -4.94 9.38 7.08
CA ASN A 169 -6.16 9.28 7.90
C ASN A 169 -6.73 10.65 8.32
N ALA A 170 -5.94 11.71 8.27
CA ALA A 170 -6.35 13.07 8.60
C ALA A 170 -6.92 13.86 7.40
N LYS A 171 -6.95 13.25 6.20
CA LYS A 171 -7.53 13.80 4.96
C LYS A 171 -8.93 13.24 4.73
#